data_AF-A0A8H8WSQ2-F1
#
_entry.id   AF-A0A8H8WSQ2-F1
#
_cell.length_a   1.000
_cell.length_b   1.000
_cell.length_c   1.000
_cell.angle_alpha   90.00
_cell.angle_beta   90.00
_cell.angle_gamma   90.00
#
_symmetry.space_group_name_H-M   'P 1'
#
loop_
_entity.id
_entity.type
_entity.pdbx_description
1 polymer ?
#
loop_
_entity_poly.entity_id
_entity_poly.type
_entity_poly.pdbx_seq_one_letter_code
_entity_poly.pdbx_strand_id
1 'polypeptide(L)' 'MLHVVPGRTGARAVPLSDDAPWRNDLAALDTLLQASRSRGPSRAEIAALIEAEAPGALSPAARARIAGRLAALMD' A
#
# COMPACT_ATOMS: atom_id res chain seq x y z
N MET A 1 10.75 -7.19 -31.08
CA MET A 1 10.49 -5.75 -31.26
C MET A 1 11.15 -5.02 -30.09
N LEU A 2 12.29 -4.38 -30.34
CA LEU A 2 13.04 -3.61 -29.34
C LEU A 2 12.47 -2.19 -29.31
N HIS A 3 11.81 -1.81 -28.21
CA HIS A 3 11.46 -0.41 -27.97
C HIS A 3 12.74 0.36 -27.63
N VAL A 4 13.31 1.04 -28.62
CA VAL A 4 14.38 2.02 -28.42
C VAL A 4 13.73 3.31 -27.94
N VAL A 5 13.99 3.69 -26.70
CA VAL A 5 13.71 5.04 -26.19
C VAL A 5 14.95 5.90 -26.45
N PRO A 6 14.88 7.02 -27.18
CA PRO A 6 16.03 7.91 -27.36
C PRO A 6 16.38 8.57 -26.03
N GLY A 7 17.61 8.37 -25.56
CA GLY A 7 18.14 9.06 -24.40
C GLY A 7 18.19 10.57 -24.64
N ARG A 8 17.47 11.35 -23.83
CA ARG A 8 17.63 12.81 -23.77
C ARG A 8 18.92 13.14 -23.02
N THR A 9 20.06 13.12 -23.71
CA THR A 9 21.27 13.80 -23.26
C THR A 9 21.12 15.30 -23.55
N GLY A 10 20.88 16.10 -22.51
CA GLY A 10 20.85 17.56 -22.64
C GLY A 10 19.81 18.32 -21.79
N ALA A 11 19.08 17.66 -20.88
CA ALA A 11 18.19 18.37 -19.97
C ALA A 11 19.01 19.04 -18.85
N ARG A 12 19.35 20.33 -19.02
CA ARG A 12 19.75 21.19 -17.90
C ARG A 12 18.57 21.21 -16.92
N ALA A 13 18.78 20.76 -15.69
CA ALA A 13 17.75 20.81 -14.66
C ALA A 13 17.37 22.28 -14.44
N VAL A 14 16.22 22.69 -14.98
CA VAL A 14 15.59 23.96 -14.66
C VAL A 14 15.13 23.85 -13.21
N PRO A 15 15.48 24.79 -12.31
CA PRO A 15 14.95 24.80 -10.96
C PRO A 15 13.42 24.75 -11.05
N LEU A 16 12.82 23.71 -10.48
CA LEU A 16 11.38 23.56 -10.44
C LEU A 16 10.83 24.73 -9.62
N SER A 17 10.09 25.63 -10.27
CA SER A 17 9.40 26.71 -9.58
C SER A 17 8.46 26.11 -8.54
N ASP A 18 8.47 26.64 -7.32
CA ASP A 18 7.66 26.08 -6.23
C ASP A 18 6.15 26.13 -6.51
N ASP A 19 5.71 27.08 -7.36
CA ASP A 19 4.31 27.31 -7.75
C ASP A 19 3.85 26.54 -9.02
N ALA A 20 4.53 25.45 -9.37
CA ALA A 20 4.20 24.76 -10.61
C ALA A 20 2.90 23.92 -10.49
N PRO A 21 1.91 24.08 -11.40
CA PRO A 21 0.60 23.42 -11.31
C PRO A 21 0.65 21.89 -11.20
N TRP A 22 1.66 21.25 -11.78
CA TRP A 22 1.84 19.78 -11.75
C TRP A 22 2.05 19.22 -10.33
N ARG A 23 2.39 20.06 -9.33
CA ARG A 23 2.49 19.63 -7.93
C ARG A 23 1.13 19.21 -7.37
N ASN A 24 0.08 19.94 -7.75
CA ASN A 24 -1.29 19.60 -7.36
C ASN A 24 -1.71 18.28 -8.02
N ASP A 25 -1.32 18.07 -9.28
CA ASP A 25 -1.59 16.83 -10.01
C ASP A 25 -0.86 15.63 -9.38
N LEU A 26 0.38 15.81 -8.91
CA LEU A 26 1.11 14.77 -8.18
C LEU A 26 0.49 14.45 -6.82
N ALA A 27 0.04 15.46 -6.08
CA ALA A 27 -0.66 15.24 -4.80
C ALA A 27 -2.00 14.50 -5.01
N ALA A 28 -2.73 14.86 -6.07
CA ALA A 28 -3.94 14.16 -6.47
C ALA A 28 -3.64 12.71 -6.88
N LEU A 29 -2.56 12.47 -7.64
CA LEU A 29 -2.13 11.14 -8.03
C LEU A 29 -1.72 10.28 -6.82
N ASP A 30 -0.96 10.82 -5.87
CA ASP A 30 -0.61 10.09 -4.64
C ASP A 30 -1.87 9.71 -3.86
N THR A 31 -2.83 10.62 -3.74
CA THR A 31 -4.12 10.34 -3.08
C THR A 31 -4.85 9.18 -3.76
N LEU A 32 -4.91 9.17 -5.09
CA LEU A 32 -5.52 8.07 -5.85
C LEU A 32 -4.77 6.75 -5.67
N LEU A 33 -3.44 6.79 -5.63
CA LEU A 33 -2.60 5.61 -5.39
C LEU A 33 -2.78 5.06 -3.97
N GLN A 34 -2.85 5.92 -2.96
CA GLN A 34 -3.15 5.49 -1.58
C GLN A 34 -4.56 4.91 -1.48
N ALA A 35 -5.54 5.51 -2.16
CA ALA A 35 -6.91 5.00 -2.20
C ALA A 35 -7.02 3.67 -2.95
N SER A 36 -6.19 3.43 -3.97
CA SER A 36 -6.19 2.19 -4.74
C SER A 36 -5.45 1.04 -4.04
N ARG A 37 -4.57 1.34 -3.08
CA ARG A 37 -3.92 0.32 -2.27
C ARG A 37 -5.01 -0.39 -1.47
N SER A 38 -5.22 -1.67 -1.77
CA SER A 38 -6.10 -2.51 -0.96
C SER A 38 -5.58 -2.47 0.47
N ARG A 39 -6.36 -1.88 1.37
CA ARG A 39 -6.05 -1.92 2.79
C ARG A 39 -6.06 -3.38 3.19
N GLY A 40 -4.94 -3.87 3.71
CA GLY A 40 -4.85 -5.23 4.25
C GLY A 40 -5.95 -5.46 5.29
N PRO A 41 -6.35 -6.72 5.52
CA PRO A 41 -7.37 -7.02 6.51
C PRO A 41 -6.91 -6.55 7.90
N SER A 42 -7.82 -5.92 8.63
CA SER A 42 -7.61 -5.53 10.01
C SER A 42 -7.35 -6.76 10.89
N ARG A 43 -6.71 -6.54 12.04
CA ARG A 43 -6.49 -7.59 13.04
C ARG A 43 -7.79 -8.31 13.44
N ALA A 44 -8.91 -7.61 13.46
CA ALA A 44 -10.21 -8.19 13.78
C ALA A 44 -10.72 -9.11 12.66
N GLU A 45 -10.56 -8.71 11.40
CA GLU A 45 -10.93 -9.52 10.24
C GLU A 45 -10.07 -10.78 10.15
N ILE A 46 -8.76 -10.67 10.39
CA ILE A 46 -7.87 -11.84 10.46
C ILE A 46 -8.30 -12.80 11.57
N ALA A 47 -8.65 -12.28 12.76
CA ALA A 47 -9.13 -13.10 13.87
C ALA A 47 -10.50 -13.75 13.58
N ALA A 48 -11.36 -13.11 12.79
CA ALA A 48 -12.62 -13.70 12.34
C ALA A 48 -12.37 -14.83 11.32
N LEU A 49 -11.46 -14.61 10.37
CA LEU A 49 -11.06 -15.62 9.37
C LEU A 49 -10.47 -16.87 10.02
N ILE A 50 -9.57 -16.71 11.00
CA ILE A 50 -8.98 -17.85 11.73
C ILE A 50 -10.07 -18.71 12.40
N GLU A 51 -11.08 -18.09 13.00
CA GLU A 51 -12.19 -18.82 13.64
C GLU A 51 -13.14 -19.45 12.62
N ALA A 52 -13.38 -18.77 11.50
CA ALA A 52 -14.23 -19.31 10.43
C ALA A 52 -13.59 -20.56 9.79
N GLU A 53 -12.27 -20.56 9.65
CA GLU A 53 -11.52 -21.69 9.07
C GLU A 53 -11.46 -22.89 10.04
N ALA A 54 -11.25 -22.63 11.34
CA ALA A 54 -11.14 -23.68 12.35
C ALA A 54 -11.88 -23.30 13.65
N PRO A 55 -13.21 -23.49 13.69
CA PRO A 55 -14.02 -23.09 14.84
C PRO A 55 -13.58 -23.77 16.13
N GLY A 56 -13.35 -22.98 17.18
CA GLY A 56 -12.97 -23.48 18.51
C GLY A 56 -11.55 -24.07 18.62
N ALA A 57 -10.76 -24.11 17.54
CA ALA A 57 -9.42 -24.70 17.56
C ALA A 57 -8.42 -23.89 18.42
N LEU A 58 -8.68 -22.59 18.58
CA LEU A 58 -7.83 -21.65 19.33
C LEU A 58 -8.65 -20.89 20.35
N SER A 59 -8.05 -20.63 21.52
CA SER A 59 -8.63 -19.70 22.48
C SER A 59 -8.70 -18.27 21.88
N PRO A 60 -9.65 -17.43 22.31
CA PRO A 60 -9.77 -16.06 21.81
C PRO A 60 -8.46 -15.25 21.95
N ALA A 61 -7.73 -15.46 23.04
CA ALA A 61 -6.44 -14.79 23.29
C ALA A 61 -5.33 -15.27 22.33
N ALA A 62 -5.26 -16.57 22.05
CA ALA A 62 -4.28 -17.12 21.10
C ALA A 62 -4.55 -16.60 19.68
N ARG A 63 -5.82 -16.63 19.27
CA ARG A 63 -6.28 -16.10 17.98
C ARG A 63 -5.99 -14.61 17.81
N ALA A 64 -6.29 -13.80 18.82
CA ALA A 64 -5.96 -12.38 18.80
C ALA A 64 -4.45 -12.12 18.70
N ARG A 65 -3.61 -12.96 19.32
CA ARG A 65 -2.15 -12.85 19.27
C ARG A 65 -1.61 -13.20 17.87
N ILE A 66 -2.12 -14.28 17.27
CA ILE A 66 -1.76 -14.70 15.90
C ILE A 66 -2.19 -13.63 14.90
N ALA A 67 -3.43 -13.14 14.99
CA ALA A 67 -3.92 -12.07 14.14
C ALA A 67 -3.08 -10.79 14.25
N GLY A 68 -2.59 -10.45 15.44
CA GLY A 68 -1.69 -9.31 15.64
C GLY A 68 -0.32 -9.50 14.97
N ARG A 69 0.24 -10.72 15.04
CA ARG A 69 1.50 -11.04 14.35
C ARG A 69 1.37 -11.03 12.83
N LEU A 70 0.24 -11.52 12.32
CA LEU A 70 -0.05 -11.51 10.88
C LEU A 70 -0.26 -10.10 10.36
N ALA A 71 -1.05 -9.26 11.05
CA ALA A 71 -1.23 -7.86 10.68
C ALA A 71 0.12 -7.12 10.59
N ALA A 72 1.02 -7.32 11.56
CA ALA A 72 2.34 -6.68 11.57
C ALA A 72 3.30 -7.18 10.46
N LEU A 73 3.03 -8.31 9.81
CA LEU A 73 3.79 -8.78 8.64
C LEU A 73 3.25 -8.22 7.31
N MET A 74 2.04 -7.66 7.33
CA MET A 74 1.33 -7.15 6.16
C MET A 74 1.38 -5.61 6.05
N ASP A 75 1.79 -4.94 7.13
CA ASP A 75 2.17 -3.52 7.16
C ASP A 75 3.58 -3.30 6.58
#